data_AF-A0A1F4MT87-F1
#
_entry.id   AF-A0A1F4MT87-F1
#
_cell.length_a   1.000
_cell.length_b   1.000
_cell.length_c   1.000
_cell.angle_alpha   90.00
_cell.angle_beta   90.00
_cell.angle_gamma   90.00
#
_symmetry.space_group_name_H-M   'P 1'
#
loop_
_entity.id
_entity.type
_entity.pdbx_description
1 polymer ?
#
loop_
_entity_poly.entity_id
_entity_poly.type
_entity_poly.pdbx_seq_one_letter_code
_entity_poly.pdbx_strand_id
1 'polypeptide(L)'
;MNYVSLTMALAAATLVLAACGKSEAPATATAPEPTPAPVTQAPAPAPAPTAENAVGKSVYGKTCALCHAAGVAGAPKPGDKADWAPRIAQGKDLLYKHAMEGFTGSKGVMPARGGSTTLTDDEVKAAVDYMADQSI
;
A
#
# COMPACT_ATOMS: atom_id res chain seq x y z
N MET A 1 15.35 1.93 -48.88
CA MET A 1 14.25 2.73 -49.46
C MET A 1 13.74 3.66 -48.35
N ASN A 2 14.21 4.91 -48.23
CA ASN A 2 13.88 6.09 -49.06
C ASN A 2 12.36 6.30 -49.09
N TYR A 3 11.76 7.40 -48.62
CA TYR A 3 12.08 8.83 -48.82
C TYR A 3 11.56 9.63 -47.59
N VAL A 4 12.31 10.52 -46.94
CA VAL A 4 12.61 11.91 -47.32
C VAL A 4 11.39 12.64 -47.91
N SER A 5 10.68 13.41 -47.08
CA SER A 5 9.97 14.61 -47.54
C SER A 5 10.25 15.76 -46.58
N LEU A 6 10.87 16.77 -47.18
CA LEU A 6 11.46 17.97 -46.66
C LEU A 6 10.48 19.11 -46.92
N THR A 7 9.97 19.79 -45.89
CA THR A 7 9.65 21.22 -45.99
C THR A 7 9.92 21.92 -44.67
N MET A 8 10.92 22.78 -44.77
CA MET A 8 11.46 23.77 -43.88
C MET A 8 10.41 24.85 -43.56
N ALA A 9 10.24 25.19 -42.28
CA ALA A 9 9.80 26.51 -41.86
C ALA A 9 10.61 26.92 -40.63
N LEU A 10 11.48 27.88 -40.89
CA LEU A 10 12.47 28.49 -40.02
C LEU A 10 11.77 29.53 -39.13
N ALA A 11 11.95 29.46 -37.82
CA ALA A 11 11.84 30.64 -36.95
C ALA A 11 12.95 30.53 -35.89
N ALA A 12 13.97 31.36 -36.09
CA ALA A 12 15.16 31.45 -35.26
C ALA A 12 15.02 32.57 -34.21
N ALA A 13 15.95 32.51 -33.25
CA ALA A 13 16.43 33.62 -32.40
C ALA A 13 15.51 34.02 -31.22
N THR A 14 15.97 34.24 -29.99
CA THR A 14 17.34 34.40 -29.47
C THR A 14 17.32 34.33 -27.93
N LEU A 15 18.41 33.76 -27.39
CA LEU A 15 19.10 34.00 -26.12
C LEU A 15 18.53 35.07 -25.16
N VAL A 16 18.57 34.79 -23.84
CA VAL A 16 19.53 35.43 -22.90
C VAL A 16 19.79 34.50 -21.70
N LEU A 17 21.05 34.07 -21.57
CA LEU A 17 21.66 33.58 -20.34
C LEU A 17 22.40 34.78 -19.73
N ALA A 18 22.05 35.22 -18.52
CA ALA A 18 22.78 36.26 -17.80
C ALA A 18 23.07 35.80 -16.38
N ALA A 19 24.32 35.42 -16.15
CA ALA A 19 24.93 35.19 -14.85
C ALA A 19 25.87 36.37 -14.51
N CYS A 20 26.04 36.59 -13.20
CA CYS A 20 27.08 37.39 -12.50
C CYS A 20 27.00 38.92 -12.53
N GLY A 21 27.14 39.54 -11.34
CA GLY A 21 27.57 40.94 -11.22
C GLY A 21 27.24 41.63 -9.90
N LYS A 22 28.25 41.81 -9.03
CA LYS A 22 28.30 42.46 -7.70
C LYS A 22 28.34 44.00 -7.77
N SER A 23 27.72 44.73 -6.81
CA SER A 23 28.19 45.97 -6.09
C SER A 23 26.99 46.72 -5.46
N GLU A 24 26.72 46.69 -4.14
CA GLU A 24 27.27 47.48 -2.98
C GLU A 24 26.68 48.92 -2.85
N ALA A 25 25.60 49.11 -2.06
CA ALA A 25 25.45 49.78 -0.72
C ALA A 25 24.95 51.25 -0.77
N PRO A 26 24.14 51.72 0.21
CA PRO A 26 24.70 52.12 1.51
C PRO A 26 23.96 51.58 2.73
N ALA A 27 24.71 51.58 3.84
CA ALA A 27 24.31 51.17 5.17
C ALA A 27 23.30 52.14 5.82
N THR A 28 22.26 51.57 6.40
CA THR A 28 21.57 52.12 7.58
C THR A 28 21.48 51.02 8.62
N ALA A 29 22.07 51.30 9.77
CA ALA A 29 22.05 50.44 10.94
C ALA A 29 20.63 50.33 11.50
N THR A 30 20.16 49.09 11.63
CA THR A 30 19.03 48.74 12.50
C THR A 30 19.44 47.53 13.35
N ALA A 31 19.18 47.64 14.65
CA ALA A 31 19.54 46.69 15.70
C ALA A 31 19.08 45.25 15.42
N PRO A 32 19.77 44.22 15.95
CA PRO A 32 19.38 42.82 15.76
C PRO A 32 18.05 42.51 16.45
N GLU A 33 17.08 42.06 15.66
CA GLU A 33 15.85 41.42 16.11
C GLU A 33 16.19 40.06 16.78
N PRO A 34 15.58 39.69 17.93
CA PRO A 34 15.91 38.44 18.59
C PRO A 34 15.46 37.25 17.74
N THR A 35 16.41 36.36 17.44
CA THR A 35 16.14 35.07 16.79
C THR A 35 15.16 34.24 17.64
N PRO A 36 14.04 33.74 17.09
CA PRO A 36 13.20 32.82 17.85
C PRO A 36 13.95 31.50 18.06
N ALA A 37 14.00 31.06 19.32
CA ALA A 37 14.57 29.77 19.68
C ALA A 37 13.85 28.63 18.94
N PRO A 38 14.55 27.53 18.60
CA PRO A 38 13.91 26.39 17.96
C PRO A 38 12.97 25.74 18.96
N VAL A 39 11.67 25.75 18.66
CA VAL A 39 10.69 24.91 19.36
C VAL A 39 10.98 23.45 19.02
N THR A 40 11.62 22.74 19.95
CA THR A 40 11.66 21.28 19.95
C THR A 40 10.23 20.75 19.93
N GLN A 41 9.81 20.19 18.80
CA GLN A 41 8.56 19.44 18.71
C GLN A 41 8.69 18.20 19.60
N ALA A 42 7.78 18.06 20.56
CA ALA A 42 7.64 16.83 21.32
C ALA A 42 7.33 15.67 20.33
N PRO A 43 7.94 14.49 20.49
CA PRO A 43 7.66 13.36 19.62
C PRO A 43 6.18 13.00 19.71
N ALA A 44 5.56 12.83 18.54
CA ALA A 44 4.19 12.32 18.46
C ALA A 44 4.12 10.96 19.18
N PRO A 45 3.04 10.68 19.94
CA PRO A 45 2.90 9.39 20.61
C PRO A 45 3.00 8.26 19.58
N ALA A 46 3.84 7.27 19.89
CA ALA A 46 3.95 6.07 19.08
C ALA A 46 2.56 5.44 18.91
N PRO A 47 2.22 4.92 17.71
CA PRO A 47 0.94 4.26 17.50
C PRO A 47 0.81 3.13 18.53
N ALA A 48 -0.32 3.11 19.24
CA ALA A 48 -0.65 2.02 20.14
C ALA A 48 -0.60 0.70 19.35
N PRO A 49 -0.12 -0.41 19.95
CA PRO A 49 -0.16 -1.70 19.28
C PRO A 49 -1.62 -1.98 18.90
N THR A 50 -1.90 -2.07 17.60
CA THR A 50 -3.15 -2.62 17.10
C THR A 50 -3.32 -3.97 17.76
N ALA A 51 -4.39 -4.14 18.53
CA ALA A 51 -4.70 -5.41 19.18
C ALA A 51 -4.55 -6.51 18.12
N GLU A 52 -3.53 -7.36 18.28
CA GLU A 52 -3.22 -8.39 17.31
C GLU A 52 -4.47 -9.27 17.19
N ASN A 53 -4.96 -9.47 15.96
CA ASN A 53 -6.16 -10.27 15.68
C ASN A 53 -5.88 -11.75 16.03
N ALA A 54 -5.88 -12.04 17.33
CA ALA A 54 -5.43 -13.31 17.89
C ALA A 54 -6.40 -14.44 17.52
N VAL A 55 -7.69 -14.13 17.42
CA VAL A 55 -8.72 -15.06 16.91
C VAL A 55 -8.40 -15.44 15.47
N GLY A 56 -8.23 -14.44 14.60
CA GLY A 56 -7.91 -14.66 13.20
C GLY A 56 -6.62 -15.43 12.98
N LYS A 57 -5.56 -15.08 13.72
CA LYS A 57 -4.28 -15.80 13.70
C LYS A 57 -4.41 -17.26 14.15
N SER A 58 -5.19 -17.51 15.21
CA SER A 58 -5.45 -18.86 15.74
C SER A 58 -6.23 -19.71 14.73
N VAL A 59 -7.30 -19.18 14.15
CA VAL A 59 -8.12 -19.86 13.14
C VAL A 59 -7.31 -20.10 11.87
N TYR A 60 -6.53 -19.11 11.43
CA TYR A 60 -5.60 -19.26 10.33
C TYR A 60 -4.66 -20.44 10.57
N GLY A 61 -3.99 -20.47 11.72
CA GLY A 61 -3.01 -21.53 12.02
C GLY A 61 -3.63 -22.93 12.07
N LYS A 62 -4.84 -23.07 12.61
CA LYS A 62 -5.51 -24.37 12.79
C LYS A 62 -6.16 -24.91 11.52
N THR A 63 -6.72 -24.02 10.69
CA THR A 63 -7.59 -24.42 9.57
C THR A 63 -7.05 -23.92 8.23
N CYS A 64 -6.81 -22.61 8.11
CA CYS A 64 -6.58 -21.98 6.81
C CYS A 64 -5.16 -22.22 6.28
N ALA A 65 -4.17 -22.33 7.18
CA ALA A 65 -2.75 -22.44 6.85
C ALA A 65 -2.44 -23.68 6.00
N LEU A 66 -3.22 -24.75 6.13
CA LEU A 66 -3.06 -25.98 5.35
C LEU A 66 -2.95 -25.71 3.85
N CYS A 67 -3.75 -24.76 3.33
CA CYS A 67 -3.68 -24.36 1.93
C CYS A 67 -2.94 -23.04 1.75
N HIS A 68 -3.18 -22.06 2.61
CA HIS A 68 -2.75 -20.68 2.40
C HIS A 68 -1.29 -20.41 2.80
N ALA A 69 -0.64 -21.23 3.64
CA ALA A 69 0.75 -20.98 4.03
C ALA A 69 1.73 -21.13 2.85
N ALA A 70 1.56 -22.20 2.07
CA ALA A 70 2.39 -22.49 0.90
C ALA A 70 1.71 -22.15 -0.43
N GLY A 71 0.44 -21.76 -0.42
CA GLY A 71 -0.34 -21.50 -1.63
C GLY A 71 -0.73 -22.76 -2.40
N VAL A 72 -1.05 -23.82 -1.65
CA VAL A 72 -1.44 -25.13 -2.20
C VAL A 72 -2.65 -24.95 -3.12
N ALA A 73 -2.62 -25.61 -4.29
CA ALA A 73 -3.69 -25.56 -5.28
C ALA A 73 -4.11 -24.13 -5.67
N GLY A 74 -3.16 -23.18 -5.68
CA GLY A 74 -3.40 -21.80 -6.07
C GLY A 74 -4.05 -20.92 -4.99
N ALA A 75 -4.06 -21.38 -3.73
CA ALA A 75 -4.54 -20.59 -2.61
C ALA A 75 -3.69 -19.30 -2.43
N PRO A 76 -4.30 -18.14 -2.17
CA PRO A 76 -3.56 -16.90 -1.94
C PRO A 76 -2.73 -16.96 -0.67
N LYS A 77 -1.44 -16.66 -0.77
CA LYS A 77 -0.51 -16.66 0.37
C LYS A 77 -0.55 -15.34 1.12
N PRO A 78 -0.83 -15.30 2.43
CA PRO A 78 -0.69 -14.08 3.22
C PRO A 78 0.73 -13.50 3.06
N GLY A 79 0.84 -12.20 2.85
CA GLY A 79 2.10 -11.51 2.54
C GLY A 79 2.40 -11.36 1.05
N ASP A 80 1.72 -12.10 0.17
CA ASP A 80 1.82 -11.89 -1.28
C ASP A 80 0.94 -10.70 -1.71
N LYS A 81 1.51 -9.49 -1.58
CA LYS A 81 0.81 -8.24 -1.91
C LYS A 81 0.27 -8.22 -3.34
N ALA A 82 0.98 -8.82 -4.30
CA ALA A 82 0.57 -8.81 -5.69
C ALA A 82 -0.67 -9.69 -5.93
N ASP A 83 -0.78 -10.84 -5.24
CA ASP A 83 -1.98 -11.68 -5.32
C ASP A 83 -3.15 -11.14 -4.48
N TRP A 84 -2.87 -10.46 -3.36
CA TRP A 84 -3.89 -9.93 -2.47
C TRP A 84 -4.46 -8.57 -2.87
N ALA A 85 -3.68 -7.68 -3.50
CA ALA A 85 -4.15 -6.38 -3.94
C ALA A 85 -5.46 -6.45 -4.76
N PRO A 86 -5.58 -7.26 -5.83
CA PRO A 86 -6.82 -7.35 -6.60
C PRO A 86 -7.98 -7.97 -5.80
N ARG A 87 -7.70 -8.76 -4.76
CA ARG A 87 -8.73 -9.37 -3.89
C ARG A 87 -9.26 -8.36 -2.89
N ILE A 88 -8.36 -7.63 -2.23
CA ILE A 88 -8.70 -6.56 -1.29
C ILE A 88 -9.52 -5.47 -2.00
N ALA A 89 -9.19 -5.17 -3.27
CA ALA A 89 -9.94 -4.22 -4.09
C ALA A 89 -11.40 -4.64 -4.37
N GLN A 90 -11.75 -5.93 -4.21
CA GLN A 90 -13.13 -6.39 -4.31
C GLN A 90 -13.98 -6.05 -3.08
N GLY A 91 -13.34 -5.66 -1.97
CA GLY A 91 -13.98 -5.32 -0.71
C GLY A 91 -14.11 -6.50 0.25
N LYS A 92 -14.11 -6.17 1.56
CA LYS A 92 -14.09 -7.16 2.65
C LYS A 92 -15.31 -8.08 2.64
N ASP A 93 -16.51 -7.54 2.38
CA ASP A 93 -17.75 -8.31 2.39
C ASP A 93 -17.74 -9.46 1.37
N LEU A 94 -17.18 -9.23 0.19
CA LEU A 94 -17.06 -10.29 -0.82
C LEU A 94 -16.04 -11.35 -0.39
N LEU A 95 -14.91 -10.95 0.17
CA LEU A 95 -13.90 -11.89 0.68
C LEU A 95 -14.48 -12.76 1.80
N TYR A 96 -15.26 -12.17 2.70
CA TYR A 96 -15.96 -12.92 3.74
C TYR A 96 -16.97 -13.90 3.16
N LYS A 97 -17.81 -13.45 2.22
CA LYS A 97 -18.79 -14.31 1.56
C LYS A 97 -18.11 -15.53 0.92
N HIS A 98 -17.06 -15.30 0.14
CA HIS A 98 -16.27 -16.37 -0.48
C HIS A 98 -15.67 -17.33 0.55
N ALA A 99 -15.19 -16.83 1.69
CA ALA A 99 -14.62 -17.67 2.73
C ALA A 99 -15.69 -18.47 3.50
N MET A 100 -16.86 -17.90 3.75
CA MET A 100 -17.94 -18.53 4.50
C MET A 100 -18.74 -19.52 3.66
N GLU A 101 -19.08 -19.16 2.43
CA GLU A 101 -19.92 -19.95 1.51
C GLU A 101 -19.09 -20.86 0.59
N GLY A 102 -17.79 -20.61 0.49
CA GLY A 102 -16.92 -21.25 -0.49
C GLY A 102 -16.89 -20.48 -1.80
N PHE A 103 -15.83 -20.71 -2.59
CA PHE A 103 -15.60 -20.00 -3.82
C PHE A 103 -14.83 -20.86 -4.81
N THR A 104 -15.28 -20.89 -6.06
CA THR A 104 -14.52 -21.46 -7.18
C THR A 104 -14.03 -20.32 -8.06
N GLY A 105 -12.71 -20.15 -8.10
CA GLY A 105 -12.06 -19.12 -8.89
C GLY A 105 -11.18 -19.70 -9.99
N SER A 106 -10.57 -18.83 -10.77
CA SER A 106 -9.64 -19.20 -11.83
C SER A 106 -8.38 -19.92 -11.35
N LYS A 107 -7.97 -19.70 -10.09
CA LYS A 107 -6.76 -20.29 -9.50
C LYS A 107 -7.00 -21.58 -8.73
N GLY A 108 -8.25 -21.90 -8.39
CA GLY A 108 -8.57 -23.06 -7.56
C GLY A 108 -9.91 -22.93 -6.84
N VAL A 109 -10.13 -23.84 -5.89
CA VAL A 109 -11.36 -23.95 -5.12
C VAL A 109 -11.05 -23.69 -3.64
N MET A 110 -11.81 -22.78 -3.04
CA MET A 110 -11.84 -22.53 -1.60
C MET A 110 -13.11 -23.18 -1.03
N PRO A 111 -13.01 -24.22 -0.19
CA PRO A 111 -14.19 -24.81 0.43
C PRO A 111 -14.84 -23.83 1.43
N ALA A 112 -16.16 -23.97 1.63
CA ALA A 112 -16.91 -23.22 2.63
C ALA A 112 -16.26 -23.34 4.01
N ARG A 113 -16.05 -22.21 4.69
CA ARG A 113 -15.39 -22.08 6.00
C ARG A 113 -14.03 -22.78 6.07
N GLY A 114 -13.28 -22.80 4.96
CA GLY A 114 -12.00 -23.51 4.88
C GLY A 114 -12.10 -25.02 5.06
N GLY A 115 -13.29 -25.59 4.83
CA GLY A 115 -13.58 -27.02 5.05
C GLY A 115 -13.95 -27.37 6.48
N SER A 116 -14.00 -26.40 7.40
CA SER A 116 -14.43 -26.64 8.77
C SER A 116 -15.95 -26.59 8.90
N THR A 117 -16.51 -27.56 9.63
CA THR A 117 -17.93 -27.58 10.03
C THR A 117 -18.20 -26.90 11.36
N THR A 118 -17.16 -26.46 12.07
CA THR A 118 -17.27 -25.94 13.45
C THR A 118 -16.96 -24.46 13.58
N LEU A 119 -16.35 -23.84 12.57
CA LEU A 119 -16.05 -22.41 12.62
C LEU A 119 -17.33 -21.58 12.51
N THR A 120 -17.42 -20.57 13.37
CA THR A 120 -18.43 -19.51 13.27
C THR A 120 -18.07 -18.52 12.16
N ASP A 121 -19.06 -17.76 11.68
CA ASP A 121 -18.84 -16.75 10.65
C ASP A 121 -17.84 -15.67 11.10
N ASP A 122 -17.88 -15.29 12.38
CA ASP A 122 -16.98 -14.26 12.91
C ASP A 122 -15.54 -14.76 13.04
N GLU A 123 -15.33 -16.04 13.36
CA GLU A 123 -14.01 -16.66 13.32
C GLU A 123 -13.45 -16.72 11.89
N VAL A 124 -14.30 -17.01 10.89
CA VAL A 124 -13.89 -16.99 9.48
C VAL A 124 -13.54 -15.57 9.04
N LYS A 125 -14.36 -14.57 9.36
CA LYS A 125 -14.07 -13.16 9.04
C LYS A 125 -12.78 -12.71 9.70
N ALA A 126 -12.56 -13.05 10.97
CA ALA A 126 -11.33 -12.73 11.68
C ALA A 126 -10.11 -13.34 11.00
N ALA A 127 -10.20 -14.58 10.50
CA ALA A 127 -9.11 -15.21 9.75
C ALA A 127 -8.85 -14.53 8.39
N VAL A 128 -9.91 -14.16 7.67
CA VAL A 128 -9.79 -13.39 6.42
C VAL A 128 -9.10 -12.05 6.68
N ASP A 129 -9.49 -11.34 7.73
CA ASP A 129 -8.87 -10.08 8.14
C ASP A 129 -7.40 -10.27 8.47
N TYR A 130 -7.06 -11.25 9.29
CA TYR A 130 -5.67 -11.57 9.59
C TYR A 130 -4.85 -11.78 8.31
N MET A 131 -5.35 -12.57 7.36
CA MET A 131 -4.64 -12.86 6.11
C MET A 131 -4.50 -11.62 5.21
N ALA A 132 -5.55 -10.80 5.11
CA ALA A 132 -5.55 -9.56 4.35
C ALA A 132 -4.60 -8.52 4.97
N ASP A 133 -4.60 -8.38 6.29
CA ASP A 133 -3.75 -7.46 7.06
C ASP A 133 -2.26 -7.80 6.93
N GLN A 134 -1.91 -9.09 6.77
CA GLN A 134 -0.53 -9.48 6.44
C GLN A 134 -0.12 -9.08 5.01
N SER A 135 -1.06 -8.63 4.18
CA SER A 135 -0.91 -8.49 2.73
C SER A 135 -1.17 -7.09 2.19
N ILE A 136 -1.37 -6.10 3.08
CA ILE A 136 -1.41 -4.66 2.76
C ILE A 136 0.00 -4.06 2.73
#